data_AF-A0A2G0Q660-F1
#
_entry.id   AF-A0A2G0Q660-F1
#
_cell.length_a   1.000
_cell.length_b   1.000
_cell.length_c   1.000
_cell.angle_alpha   90.00
_cell.angle_beta   90.00
_cell.angle_gamma   90.00
#
_symmetry.space_group_name_H-M   'P 1'
#
loop_
_entity.id
_entity.type
_entity.pdbx_description
1 polymer ?
#
loop_
_entity_poly.entity_id
_entity_poly.type
_entity_poly.pdbx_seq_one_letter_code
_entity_poly.pdbx_strand_id
1 'polypeptide(L)'
;MSIEEILQNTLQIARSTFKGKFHNISYYDHDILPLSKEERDLYTEEGMKARDYWFNKLHEEAFENKITCKKIYNYLNKNRNHLLVGNCMMLSIFALYHLKKKYKNSLQILFYNPISDYTRFTSLLTLRIICIQKPYNHAFVMVCPPNNTEKAHSIGMTSAPNLFPVNAWICDPWSQIACPAINYNENWKIKMAEWNFKGKTVLLEKDDLNKHSHFNFSPLGKFNYTTIQIGRQMTTDIITIYPNGDTTVQGIPSSGRCTLL
;
A
#
# COMPACT_ATOMS: atom_id res chain seq x y z
N MET A 1 22.16 4.31 -6.10
CA MET A 1 20.70 4.21 -6.23
C MET A 1 20.07 4.99 -5.09
N SER A 2 19.26 5.98 -5.40
CA SER A 2 18.56 6.79 -4.39
C SER A 2 17.39 6.03 -3.76
N ILE A 3 16.88 6.50 -2.63
CA ILE A 3 15.65 5.95 -2.04
C ILE A 3 14.47 6.10 -3.00
N GLU A 4 14.35 7.24 -3.69
CA GLU A 4 13.29 7.47 -4.67
C GLU A 4 13.33 6.43 -5.81
N GLU A 5 14.50 6.15 -6.39
CA GLU A 5 14.67 5.12 -7.41
C GLU A 5 14.29 3.72 -6.91
N ILE A 6 14.66 3.38 -5.67
CA ILE A 6 14.28 2.09 -5.04
C ILE A 6 12.76 1.98 -4.91
N LEU A 7 12.10 3.04 -4.43
CA LEU A 7 10.67 3.03 -4.20
C LEU A 7 9.89 3.04 -5.53
N GLN A 8 10.31 3.82 -6.52
CA GLN A 8 9.69 3.84 -7.86
C GLN A 8 9.81 2.49 -8.56
N ASN A 9 10.99 1.85 -8.51
CA ASN A 9 11.17 0.50 -9.04
C ASN A 9 10.27 -0.52 -8.32
N THR A 10 10.21 -0.44 -6.99
CA THR A 10 9.36 -1.32 -6.19
C THR A 10 7.89 -1.16 -6.56
N LEU A 11 7.47 0.08 -6.73
CA LEU A 11 6.13 0.46 -7.12
C LEU A 11 5.73 -0.16 -8.46
N GLN A 12 6.58 0.00 -9.47
CA GLN A 12 6.36 -0.55 -10.81
C GLN A 12 6.24 -2.08 -10.80
N ILE A 13 7.14 -2.76 -10.07
CA ILE A 13 7.12 -4.23 -9.97
C ILE A 13 5.90 -4.73 -9.18
N ALA A 14 5.50 -4.04 -8.11
CA ALA A 14 4.30 -4.40 -7.37
C ALA A 14 3.06 -4.30 -8.27
N ARG A 15 2.92 -3.21 -9.03
CA ARG A 15 1.77 -3.03 -9.94
C ARG A 15 1.76 -4.01 -11.11
N SER A 16 2.92 -4.29 -11.71
CA SER A 16 3.00 -5.22 -12.85
C SER A 16 2.65 -6.66 -12.48
N THR A 17 2.69 -7.00 -11.18
CA THR A 17 2.23 -8.29 -10.66
C THR A 17 0.70 -8.45 -10.77
N PHE A 18 -0.08 -7.37 -10.64
CA PHE A 18 -1.54 -7.39 -10.66
C PHE A 18 -2.10 -6.96 -12.02
N LYS A 19 -1.98 -7.86 -13.01
CA LYS A 19 -2.40 -7.61 -14.40
C LYS A 19 -3.89 -7.29 -14.53
N GLY A 20 -4.73 -7.82 -13.64
CA GLY A 20 -6.18 -7.55 -13.57
C GLY A 20 -6.54 -6.23 -12.89
N LYS A 21 -5.54 -5.38 -12.63
CA LYS A 21 -5.68 -4.07 -11.99
C LYS A 21 -6.24 -4.21 -10.56
N PHE A 22 -7.01 -3.22 -10.08
CA PHE A 22 -7.37 -3.07 -8.67
C PHE A 22 -8.87 -3.12 -8.46
N HIS A 23 -9.40 -4.10 -7.72
CA HIS A 23 -10.85 -4.39 -7.63
C HIS A 23 -11.75 -3.14 -7.40
N ASN A 24 -11.29 -2.16 -6.61
CA ASN A 24 -12.06 -0.97 -6.23
C ASN A 24 -11.91 0.25 -7.16
N ILE A 25 -11.27 0.12 -8.32
CA ILE A 25 -11.14 1.20 -9.31
C ILE A 25 -11.94 0.88 -10.57
N SER A 26 -12.79 1.84 -10.95
CA SER A 26 -13.57 1.83 -12.19
C SER A 26 -13.49 3.21 -12.87
N TYR A 27 -14.35 3.45 -13.86
CA TYR A 27 -14.45 4.70 -14.60
C TYR A 27 -15.92 5.07 -14.80
N TYR A 28 -16.22 6.38 -14.88
CA TYR A 28 -17.58 6.86 -15.17
C TYR A 28 -18.06 6.42 -16.55
N ASP A 29 -17.16 6.54 -17.52
CA ASP A 29 -17.37 6.11 -18.90
C ASP A 29 -16.05 5.50 -19.37
N HIS A 30 -16.07 4.19 -19.65
CA HIS A 30 -14.89 3.46 -20.08
C HIS A 30 -14.68 3.50 -21.59
N ASP A 31 -15.71 3.87 -22.37
CA ASP A 31 -15.66 3.89 -23.83
C ASP A 31 -14.83 5.07 -24.35
N ILE A 32 -14.88 6.20 -23.62
CA ILE A 32 -14.14 7.43 -23.96
C ILE A 32 -12.67 7.41 -23.52
N LEU A 33 -12.22 6.35 -22.86
CA LEU A 33 -10.85 6.29 -22.32
C LEU A 33 -9.83 5.97 -23.41
N PRO A 34 -8.65 6.62 -23.38
CA PRO A 34 -7.53 6.29 -24.27
C PRO A 34 -6.79 5.04 -23.78
N LEU A 35 -7.51 3.93 -23.60
CA LEU A 35 -7.01 2.64 -23.18
C LEU A 35 -7.03 1.65 -24.35
N SER A 36 -6.21 0.61 -24.30
CA SER A 36 -6.31 -0.48 -25.28
C SER A 36 -7.68 -1.16 -25.15
N LYS A 37 -8.12 -1.88 -26.20
CA LYS A 37 -9.39 -2.62 -26.14
C LYS A 37 -9.40 -3.60 -24.97
N GLU A 38 -8.31 -4.36 -24.81
CA GLU A 38 -8.15 -5.35 -23.74
C GLU A 38 -8.19 -4.70 -22.35
N GLU A 39 -7.67 -3.48 -22.20
CA GLU A 39 -7.74 -2.75 -20.95
C GLU A 39 -9.13 -2.17 -20.68
N ARG A 40 -9.86 -1.73 -21.72
CA ARG A 40 -11.25 -1.26 -21.59
C ARG A 40 -12.20 -2.38 -21.22
N ASP A 41 -12.00 -3.57 -21.79
CA ASP A 41 -12.81 -4.77 -21.52
C ASP A 41 -12.78 -5.16 -20.03
N LEU A 42 -11.76 -4.74 -19.27
CA LEU A 42 -11.68 -4.95 -17.81
C LEU A 42 -12.64 -4.04 -17.00
N TYR A 43 -13.19 -3.01 -17.61
CA TYR A 43 -14.08 -2.02 -16.97
C TYR A 43 -15.51 -2.06 -17.50
N THR A 44 -15.84 -2.97 -18.41
CA THR A 44 -17.23 -3.31 -18.72
C THR A 44 -17.89 -3.98 -17.52
N GLU A 45 -19.21 -4.16 -17.56
CA GLU A 45 -19.93 -4.86 -16.49
C GLU A 45 -19.41 -6.30 -16.31
N GLU A 46 -19.18 -7.02 -17.41
CA GLU A 46 -18.62 -8.37 -17.41
C GLU A 46 -17.18 -8.37 -16.90
N GLY A 47 -16.37 -7.40 -17.32
CA GLY A 47 -14.99 -7.23 -16.86
C GLY A 47 -14.90 -6.99 -15.36
N MET A 48 -15.77 -6.12 -14.83
CA MET A 48 -15.88 -5.86 -13.39
C MET A 48 -16.31 -7.13 -12.62
N LYS A 49 -17.33 -7.86 -13.09
CA LYS A 49 -17.75 -9.14 -12.49
C LYS A 49 -16.61 -10.17 -12.48
N ALA A 50 -15.86 -10.27 -13.57
CA ALA A 50 -14.71 -11.16 -13.65
C ALA A 50 -13.60 -10.73 -12.67
N ARG A 51 -13.34 -9.42 -12.54
CA ARG A 51 -12.35 -8.91 -11.60
C ARG A 51 -12.73 -9.17 -10.15
N ASP A 52 -14.00 -9.00 -9.79
CA ASP A 52 -14.53 -9.33 -8.48
C ASP A 52 -14.36 -10.81 -8.16
N TYR A 53 -14.68 -11.69 -9.12
CA TYR A 53 -14.46 -13.13 -8.98
C TYR A 53 -12.97 -13.47 -8.72
N TRP A 54 -12.06 -12.94 -9.54
CA TRP A 54 -10.62 -13.20 -9.37
C TRP A 54 -10.04 -12.58 -8.10
N PHE A 55 -10.55 -11.43 -7.67
CA PHE A 55 -10.19 -10.82 -6.40
C PHE A 55 -10.64 -11.69 -5.23
N ASN A 56 -11.90 -12.13 -5.20
CA ASN A 56 -12.44 -12.98 -4.13
C ASN A 56 -11.68 -14.31 -4.05
N LYS A 57 -11.42 -14.95 -5.20
CA LYS A 57 -10.61 -16.17 -5.23
C LYS A 57 -9.21 -15.96 -4.66
N LEU A 58 -8.53 -14.88 -5.06
CA LEU A 58 -7.21 -14.55 -4.51
C LEU A 58 -7.31 -14.26 -3.00
N HIS A 59 -8.38 -13.60 -2.57
CA HIS A 59 -8.62 -13.26 -1.18
C HIS A 59 -8.81 -14.52 -0.31
N GLU A 60 -9.66 -15.45 -0.74
CA GLU A 60 -9.87 -16.76 -0.10
C GLU A 60 -8.54 -17.52 0.05
N GLU A 61 -7.77 -17.63 -1.04
CA GLU A 61 -6.49 -18.33 -1.04
C GLU A 61 -5.44 -17.65 -0.14
N ALA A 62 -5.43 -16.31 -0.08
CA ALA A 62 -4.38 -15.53 0.57
C ALA A 62 -4.70 -15.06 2.00
N PHE A 63 -5.97 -14.96 2.41
CA PHE A 63 -6.35 -14.30 3.67
C PHE A 63 -7.24 -15.17 4.57
N GLU A 64 -8.17 -15.94 4.03
CA GLU A 64 -9.04 -16.80 4.86
C GLU A 64 -8.24 -17.88 5.60
N ASN A 65 -7.19 -18.39 4.96
CA ASN A 65 -6.27 -19.37 5.55
C ASN A 65 -5.31 -18.76 6.60
N LYS A 66 -5.50 -17.50 7.00
CA LYS A 66 -4.67 -16.77 7.98
C LYS A 66 -3.17 -16.89 7.70
N ILE A 67 -2.77 -16.89 6.43
CA ILE A 67 -1.36 -17.04 6.08
C ILE A 67 -0.60 -15.73 6.33
N THR A 68 0.69 -15.85 6.67
CA THR A 68 1.56 -14.69 6.91
C THR A 68 1.77 -13.86 5.65
N CYS A 69 2.06 -12.56 5.77
CA CYS A 69 2.44 -11.68 4.66
C CYS A 69 3.58 -12.23 3.79
N LYS A 70 4.55 -12.94 4.38
CA LYS A 70 5.61 -13.66 3.64
C LYS A 70 5.07 -14.71 2.67
N LYS A 71 4.09 -15.49 3.13
CA LYS A 71 3.44 -16.55 2.32
C LYS A 71 2.63 -15.92 1.19
N ILE A 72 1.87 -14.85 1.48
CA ILE A 72 1.14 -14.05 0.48
C ILE A 72 2.11 -13.53 -0.58
N TYR A 73 3.20 -12.88 -0.20
CA TYR A 73 4.23 -12.41 -1.13
C TYR A 73 4.77 -13.52 -2.02
N ASN A 74 5.13 -14.68 -1.43
CA ASN A 74 5.67 -15.80 -2.20
C ASN A 74 4.63 -16.35 -3.19
N TYR A 75 3.36 -16.44 -2.79
CA TYR A 75 2.27 -16.83 -3.68
C TYR A 75 2.12 -15.85 -4.84
N LEU A 76 2.00 -14.54 -4.56
CA LEU A 76 1.85 -13.51 -5.58
C LEU A 76 3.02 -13.51 -6.56
N ASN A 77 4.25 -13.64 -6.05
CA ASN A 77 5.43 -13.68 -6.90
C ASN A 77 5.50 -14.96 -7.76
N LYS A 78 5.08 -16.12 -7.23
CA LYS A 78 4.98 -17.36 -8.00
C LYS A 78 3.94 -17.24 -9.12
N ASN A 79 2.83 -16.56 -8.84
CA ASN A 79 1.69 -16.44 -9.75
C ASN A 79 1.66 -15.14 -10.58
N ARG A 80 2.74 -14.33 -10.57
CA ARG A 80 2.80 -13.01 -11.23
C ARG A 80 2.52 -13.02 -12.74
N ASN A 81 2.61 -14.19 -13.37
CA ASN A 81 2.31 -14.35 -14.79
C ASN A 81 0.82 -14.58 -15.07
N HIS A 82 0.03 -14.97 -14.07
CA HIS A 82 -1.42 -15.15 -14.15
C HIS A 82 -2.16 -13.82 -14.00
N LEU A 83 -3.47 -13.85 -14.26
CA LEU A 83 -4.37 -12.74 -13.99
C LEU A 83 -4.60 -12.64 -12.48
N LEU A 84 -3.95 -11.66 -11.84
CA LEU A 84 -4.16 -11.32 -10.43
C LEU A 84 -4.86 -9.98 -10.34
N VAL A 85 -5.90 -9.90 -9.50
CA VAL A 85 -6.62 -8.66 -9.16
C VAL A 85 -6.34 -8.35 -7.69
N GLY A 86 -5.80 -7.17 -7.41
CA GLY A 86 -5.35 -6.81 -6.06
C GLY A 86 -6.17 -5.71 -5.39
N ASN A 87 -5.82 -5.46 -4.14
CA ASN A 87 -6.19 -4.26 -3.39
C ASN A 87 -4.94 -3.55 -2.83
N CYS A 88 -5.14 -2.41 -2.15
CA CYS A 88 -4.07 -1.64 -1.52
C CYS A 88 -3.24 -2.48 -0.52
N MET A 89 -3.87 -3.40 0.22
CA MET A 89 -3.17 -4.28 1.17
C MET A 89 -2.27 -5.29 0.46
N MET A 90 -2.76 -6.02 -0.54
CA MET A 90 -1.97 -7.00 -1.29
C MET A 90 -0.77 -6.35 -2.00
N LEU A 91 -0.96 -5.14 -2.55
CA LEU A 91 0.11 -4.34 -3.13
C LEU A 91 1.15 -3.92 -2.09
N SER A 92 0.70 -3.51 -0.91
CA SER A 92 1.59 -3.10 0.18
C SER A 92 2.40 -4.28 0.73
N ILE A 93 1.77 -5.45 0.89
CA ILE A 93 2.47 -6.71 1.22
C ILE A 93 3.52 -7.03 0.16
N PHE A 94 3.15 -6.91 -1.11
CA PHE A 94 4.08 -7.19 -2.20
C PHE A 94 5.29 -6.25 -2.15
N ALA A 95 5.04 -4.93 -2.08
CA ALA A 95 6.07 -3.90 -2.04
C ALA A 95 6.98 -4.05 -0.83
N LEU A 96 6.43 -4.28 0.36
CA LEU A 96 7.18 -4.46 1.61
C LEU A 96 8.21 -5.59 1.48
N TYR A 97 7.77 -6.77 1.04
CA TYR A 97 8.65 -7.92 0.90
C TYR A 97 9.59 -7.82 -0.30
N HIS A 98 9.20 -7.11 -1.35
CA HIS A 98 10.09 -6.82 -2.46
C HIS A 98 11.26 -5.92 -2.04
N LEU A 99 10.98 -4.84 -1.29
CA LEU A 99 12.01 -3.98 -0.68
C LEU A 99 12.96 -4.81 0.19
N LYS A 100 12.42 -5.66 1.07
CA LYS A 100 13.23 -6.56 1.90
C LYS A 100 14.11 -7.49 1.05
N LYS A 101 13.55 -8.18 0.06
CA LYS A 101 14.30 -9.23 -0.68
C LYS A 101 15.32 -8.64 -1.64
N LYS A 102 14.97 -7.56 -2.36
CA LYS A 102 15.80 -7.03 -3.44
C LYS A 102 16.68 -5.86 -3.00
N TYR A 103 16.20 -5.02 -2.09
CA TYR A 103 16.83 -3.74 -1.77
C TYR A 103 17.32 -3.61 -0.34
N LYS A 104 17.26 -4.65 0.51
CA LYS A 104 17.70 -4.54 1.92
C LYS A 104 19.11 -3.98 2.08
N ASN A 105 20.07 -4.42 1.27
CA ASN A 105 21.46 -3.98 1.38
C ASN A 105 21.60 -2.53 0.92
N SER A 106 20.90 -2.14 -0.15
CA SER A 106 20.89 -0.75 -0.62
C SER A 106 20.26 0.18 0.43
N LEU A 107 19.14 -0.22 1.03
CA LEU A 107 18.48 0.53 2.10
C LEU A 107 19.36 0.64 3.35
N GLN A 108 20.03 -0.46 3.73
CA GLN A 108 21.00 -0.47 4.81
C GLN A 108 22.12 0.54 4.55
N ILE A 109 22.77 0.49 3.39
CA ILE A 109 23.86 1.40 3.02
C ILE A 109 23.39 2.86 2.98
N LEU A 110 22.16 3.12 2.51
CA LEU A 110 21.60 4.46 2.43
C LEU A 110 21.34 5.10 3.80
N PHE A 111 20.91 4.31 4.79
CA PHE A 111 20.45 4.84 6.07
C PHE A 111 21.39 4.56 7.25
N TYR A 112 22.37 3.67 7.08
CA TYR A 112 23.39 3.39 8.08
C TYR A 112 24.76 3.87 7.59
N ASN A 113 25.22 4.99 8.16
CA ASN A 113 26.62 5.39 8.16
C ASN A 113 27.46 4.35 8.94
N PRO A 114 28.49 3.73 8.32
CA PRO A 114 29.28 2.66 8.94
C PRO A 114 30.12 3.11 10.15
N ILE A 115 30.32 4.42 10.35
CA ILE A 115 31.14 4.98 11.43
C ILE A 115 30.28 5.30 12.67
N SER A 116 28.95 5.37 12.51
CA SER A 116 28.06 5.77 13.61
C SER A 116 27.72 4.60 14.53
N ASP A 117 27.67 4.86 15.84
CA ASP A 117 27.18 3.92 16.84
C ASP A 117 25.65 3.97 16.93
N TYR A 118 24.99 2.89 16.49
CA TYR A 118 23.53 2.76 16.51
C TYR A 118 22.96 2.17 17.79
N THR A 119 23.79 1.78 18.76
CA THR A 119 23.31 1.20 20.02
C THR A 119 22.45 2.18 20.83
N ARG A 120 22.64 3.48 20.61
CA ARG A 120 21.90 4.56 21.27
C ARG A 120 20.57 4.91 20.61
N PHE A 121 20.28 4.32 19.45
CA PHE A 121 19.08 4.64 18.69
C PHE A 121 17.85 3.99 19.32
N THR A 122 16.82 4.80 19.56
CA THR A 122 15.53 4.35 20.09
C THR A 122 14.75 3.56 19.04
N SER A 123 15.01 3.80 17.76
CA SER A 123 14.42 3.08 16.64
C SER A 123 15.43 2.85 15.52
N LEU A 124 15.42 1.63 14.97
CA LEU A 124 16.25 1.21 13.83
C LEU A 124 15.51 1.44 12.50
N LEU A 125 16.20 1.18 11.38
CA LEU A 125 15.61 1.20 10.04
C LEU A 125 14.48 0.18 9.98
N THR A 126 13.28 0.65 9.71
CA THR A 126 12.09 -0.20 9.64
C THR A 126 11.32 0.02 8.34
N LEU A 127 10.83 -1.07 7.76
CA LEU A 127 9.84 -1.07 6.69
C LEU A 127 8.52 -1.50 7.30
N ARG A 128 7.46 -0.74 7.07
CA ARG A 128 6.17 -0.93 7.74
C ARG A 128 5.02 -0.94 6.74
N ILE A 129 4.00 -1.75 7.00
CA ILE A 129 2.69 -1.53 6.36
C ILE A 129 1.85 -0.71 7.32
N ILE A 130 1.35 0.42 6.80
CA ILE A 130 0.43 1.30 7.50
C ILE A 130 -0.94 1.12 6.87
N CYS A 131 -1.92 0.81 7.70
CA CYS A 131 -3.33 0.78 7.33
C CYS A 131 -4.02 2.03 7.88
N ILE A 132 -4.79 2.70 7.04
CA ILE A 132 -5.77 3.68 7.46
C ILE A 132 -7.05 2.95 7.85
N GLN A 133 -7.49 3.15 9.09
CA GLN A 133 -8.68 2.50 9.64
C GLN A 133 -9.97 2.99 8.96
N LYS A 134 -11.06 2.21 9.12
CA LYS A 134 -12.40 2.58 8.65
C LYS A 134 -12.76 4.02 9.07
N PRO A 135 -13.49 4.77 8.21
CA PRO A 135 -14.11 4.33 6.95
C PRO A 135 -13.21 4.41 5.69
N TYR A 136 -11.96 4.88 5.80
CA TYR A 136 -11.16 5.26 4.63
C TYR A 136 -10.48 4.08 3.93
N ASN A 137 -10.25 3.00 4.67
CA ASN A 137 -9.81 1.71 4.18
C ASN A 137 -8.66 1.75 3.13
N HIS A 138 -7.47 2.20 3.52
CA HIS A 138 -6.30 2.24 2.63
C HIS A 138 -5.04 1.66 3.28
N ALA A 139 -4.12 1.12 2.48
CA ALA A 139 -2.83 0.62 2.97
C ALA A 139 -1.68 1.03 2.06
N PHE A 140 -0.54 1.34 2.68
CA PHE A 140 0.71 1.70 2.00
C PHE A 140 1.93 1.23 2.80
N VAL A 141 3.10 1.26 2.16
CA VAL A 141 4.38 0.96 2.80
C VAL A 141 5.07 2.24 3.23
N MET A 142 5.65 2.23 4.42
CA MET A 142 6.49 3.31 4.94
C MET A 142 7.90 2.78 5.25
N VAL A 143 8.91 3.51 4.82
CA VAL A 143 10.33 3.29 5.15
C VAL A 143 10.73 4.35 6.18
N CYS A 144 11.03 3.93 7.40
CA CYS A 144 11.42 4.81 8.49
C CYS A 144 12.92 4.66 8.76
N PRO A 145 13.74 5.70 8.52
CA PRO A 145 15.15 5.70 8.88
C PRO A 145 15.36 5.52 10.39
N PRO A 146 16.57 5.10 10.82
CA PRO A 146 16.93 5.08 12.23
C PRO A 146 16.79 6.47 12.86
N ASN A 147 16.23 6.55 14.07
CA ASN A 147 16.06 7.80 14.80
C ASN A 147 16.28 7.61 16.32
N ASN A 148 16.82 8.65 16.98
CA ASN A 148 17.06 8.75 18.43
C ASN A 148 15.89 9.39 19.21
N THR A 149 15.01 10.13 18.53
CA THR A 149 13.94 10.91 19.20
C THR A 149 12.58 10.22 19.15
N GLU A 150 12.43 9.23 18.26
CA GLU A 150 11.16 8.54 18.05
C GLU A 150 11.08 7.24 18.84
N LYS A 151 9.89 6.97 19.38
CA LYS A 151 9.63 5.71 20.06
C LYS A 151 9.66 4.56 19.05
N ALA A 152 10.17 3.40 19.49
CA ALA A 152 10.03 2.16 18.75
C ALA A 152 8.54 1.88 18.51
N HIS A 153 8.18 1.57 17.27
CA HIS A 153 6.81 1.26 16.90
C HIS A 153 6.57 -0.25 17.00
N SER A 154 5.37 -0.64 17.41
CA SER A 154 4.95 -2.03 17.53
C SER A 154 3.73 -2.32 16.66
N ILE A 155 3.48 -3.60 16.37
CA ILE A 155 2.31 -4.00 15.58
C ILE A 155 1.03 -3.68 16.36
N GLY A 156 0.07 -3.08 15.68
CA GLY A 156 -1.18 -2.57 16.23
C GLY A 156 -1.06 -1.21 16.90
N MET A 157 0.15 -0.63 16.96
CA MET A 157 0.30 0.75 17.38
C MET A 157 -0.47 1.64 16.41
N THR A 158 -1.33 2.48 16.98
CA THR A 158 -2.06 3.50 16.22
C THR A 158 -1.43 4.86 16.42
N SER A 159 -1.37 5.66 15.35
CA SER A 159 -0.96 7.08 15.41
C SER A 159 -2.10 7.99 14.97
N ALA A 160 -2.02 9.25 15.38
CA ALA A 160 -2.95 10.26 14.91
C ALA A 160 -2.78 10.48 13.39
N PRO A 161 -3.82 10.97 12.70
CA PRO A 161 -3.75 11.25 11.27
C PRO A 161 -2.61 12.21 10.91
N ASN A 162 -2.06 12.04 9.70
CA ASN A 162 -1.02 12.90 9.14
C ASN A 162 0.23 13.12 10.03
N LEU A 163 0.50 12.23 10.99
CA LEU A 163 1.73 12.21 11.77
C LEU A 163 2.63 11.08 11.29
N PHE A 164 3.72 11.45 10.63
CA PHE A 164 4.72 10.50 10.13
C PHE A 164 6.06 10.70 10.85
N PRO A 165 6.83 9.62 11.03
CA PRO A 165 8.24 9.69 11.41
C PRO A 165 9.04 10.70 10.58
N VAL A 166 9.98 11.38 11.22
CA VAL A 166 10.89 12.32 10.59
C VAL A 166 11.72 11.58 9.54
N ASN A 167 11.85 12.19 8.37
CA ASN A 167 12.57 11.64 7.22
C ASN A 167 12.04 10.29 6.70
N ALA A 168 10.84 9.86 7.11
CA ALA A 168 10.23 8.67 6.51
C ALA A 168 9.87 8.91 5.05
N TRP A 169 9.80 7.79 4.33
CA TRP A 169 9.39 7.74 2.93
C TRP A 169 8.18 6.82 2.77
N ILE A 170 7.30 7.19 1.86
CA ILE A 170 6.10 6.43 1.51
C ILE A 170 6.30 5.75 0.18
N CYS A 171 5.84 4.51 0.09
CA CYS A 171 5.66 3.76 -1.14
C CYS A 171 4.23 3.22 -1.15
N ASP A 172 3.39 3.80 -2.00
CA ASP A 172 1.98 3.45 -2.17
C ASP A 172 1.75 2.98 -3.63
N PRO A 173 1.83 1.68 -3.88
CA PRO A 173 1.67 1.15 -5.23
C PRO A 173 0.26 1.25 -5.79
N TRP A 174 -0.76 1.35 -4.93
CA TRP A 174 -2.14 1.51 -5.35
C TRP A 174 -2.35 2.89 -5.97
N SER A 175 -1.97 3.95 -5.25
CA SER A 175 -2.09 5.33 -5.77
C SER A 175 -0.98 5.73 -6.74
N GLN A 176 0.10 4.94 -6.84
CA GLN A 176 1.28 5.26 -7.64
C GLN A 176 2.11 6.43 -7.06
N ILE A 177 2.20 6.51 -5.72
CA ILE A 177 2.94 7.57 -5.03
C ILE A 177 4.18 6.98 -4.37
N ALA A 178 5.34 7.61 -4.60
CA ALA A 178 6.55 7.39 -3.83
C ALA A 178 7.18 8.75 -3.51
N CYS A 179 7.25 9.13 -2.24
CA CYS A 179 7.71 10.46 -1.83
C CYS A 179 8.13 10.49 -0.35
N PRO A 180 8.81 11.57 0.10
CA PRO A 180 8.95 11.84 1.53
C PRO A 180 7.59 11.91 2.21
N ALA A 181 7.46 11.34 3.41
CA ALA A 181 6.19 11.21 4.11
C ALA A 181 5.54 12.56 4.45
N ILE A 182 6.34 13.59 4.69
CA ILE A 182 5.87 14.97 4.89
C ILE A 182 5.06 15.50 3.69
N ASN A 183 5.32 15.02 2.47
CA ASN A 183 4.63 15.44 1.26
C ASN A 183 3.48 14.50 0.86
N TYR A 184 3.21 13.43 1.63
CA TYR A 184 2.30 12.38 1.18
C TYR A 184 0.85 12.85 1.08
N ASN A 185 0.38 13.65 2.04
CA ASN A 185 -0.97 14.18 2.04
C ASN A 185 -1.26 15.06 0.79
N GLU A 186 -0.32 15.92 0.41
CA GLU A 186 -0.45 16.77 -0.78
C GLU A 186 -0.43 15.94 -2.07
N ASN A 187 0.54 15.03 -2.19
CA ASN A 187 0.63 14.12 -3.34
C ASN A 187 -0.63 13.25 -3.48
N TRP A 188 -1.22 12.81 -2.38
CA TRP A 188 -2.48 12.08 -2.37
C TRP A 188 -3.62 12.91 -2.95
N LYS A 189 -3.80 14.15 -2.49
CA LYS A 189 -4.84 15.06 -2.99
C LYS A 189 -4.69 15.35 -4.48
N ILE A 190 -3.46 15.63 -4.92
CA ILE A 190 -3.13 15.81 -6.34
C ILE A 190 -3.52 14.55 -7.11
N LYS A 191 -3.17 13.36 -6.59
CA LYS A 191 -3.48 12.10 -7.25
C LYS A 191 -4.96 11.82 -7.39
N MET A 192 -5.74 12.09 -6.33
CA MET A 192 -7.19 11.95 -6.37
C MET A 192 -7.82 12.94 -7.37
N ALA A 193 -7.32 14.18 -7.44
CA ALA A 193 -7.76 15.16 -8.44
C ALA A 193 -7.43 14.72 -9.88
N GLU A 194 -6.21 14.23 -10.13
CA GLU A 194 -5.82 13.65 -11.42
C GLU A 194 -6.73 12.48 -11.82
N TRP A 195 -7.05 11.60 -10.87
CA TRP A 195 -7.90 10.45 -11.10
C TRP A 195 -9.32 10.87 -11.45
N ASN A 196 -9.87 11.83 -10.72
CA ASN A 196 -11.19 12.37 -11.00
C ASN A 196 -11.25 13.04 -12.38
N PHE A 197 -10.22 13.83 -12.73
CA PHE A 197 -10.11 14.45 -14.06
C PHE A 197 -10.06 13.42 -15.19
N LYS A 198 -9.44 12.25 -14.94
CA LYS A 198 -9.39 11.11 -15.87
C LYS A 198 -10.66 10.25 -15.84
N GLY A 199 -11.71 10.69 -15.14
CA GLY A 199 -12.98 9.98 -15.02
C GLY A 199 -12.91 8.69 -14.20
N LYS A 200 -11.86 8.47 -13.39
CA LYS A 200 -11.77 7.30 -12.51
C LYS A 200 -12.75 7.43 -11.36
N THR A 201 -13.30 6.31 -10.94
CA THR A 201 -14.09 6.17 -9.72
C THR A 201 -13.37 5.24 -8.75
N VAL A 202 -13.56 5.47 -7.46
CA VAL A 202 -13.04 4.61 -6.39
C VAL A 202 -14.23 4.23 -5.51
N LEU A 203 -14.47 2.93 -5.39
CA LEU A 203 -15.51 2.38 -4.54
C LEU A 203 -14.96 2.14 -3.12
N LEU A 204 -15.66 2.66 -2.12
CA LEU A 204 -15.44 2.32 -0.71
C LEU A 204 -16.43 1.21 -0.27
N GLU A 205 -16.16 0.52 0.82
CA GLU A 205 -17.03 -0.59 1.31
C GLU A 205 -18.46 -0.14 1.63
N LYS A 206 -19.44 -0.96 1.24
CA LYS A 206 -20.89 -0.66 1.18
C LYS A 206 -21.58 -0.36 2.52
N ASP A 207 -21.08 -0.87 3.65
CA ASP A 207 -21.89 -0.95 4.88
C ASP A 207 -22.18 0.40 5.56
N ASP A 208 -21.30 1.40 5.42
CA ASP A 208 -21.54 2.77 5.92
C ASP A 208 -22.09 3.74 4.84
N LEU A 209 -22.17 3.27 3.58
CA LEU A 209 -22.37 4.11 2.40
C LEU A 209 -23.83 4.34 2.02
N ASN A 210 -24.77 3.58 2.58
CA ASN A 210 -26.21 3.78 2.39
C ASN A 210 -26.70 5.16 2.87
N LYS A 211 -25.89 5.88 3.67
CA LYS A 211 -26.23 7.22 4.18
C LYS A 211 -25.78 8.37 3.26
N HIS A 212 -24.89 8.13 2.29
CA HIS A 212 -24.25 9.19 1.48
C HIS A 212 -24.00 8.81 0.00
N SER A 213 -25.03 8.29 -0.68
CA SER A 213 -24.98 7.75 -2.07
C SER A 213 -24.18 8.57 -3.09
N HIS A 214 -24.22 9.90 -3.01
CA HIS A 214 -23.57 10.79 -3.98
C HIS A 214 -22.06 10.95 -3.83
N PHE A 215 -21.45 10.50 -2.72
CA PHE A 215 -20.00 10.62 -2.47
C PHE A 215 -19.21 9.33 -2.74
N ASN A 216 -19.88 8.26 -3.15
CA ASN A 216 -19.36 6.88 -3.03
C ASN A 216 -18.55 6.41 -4.24
N PHE A 217 -18.61 7.15 -5.35
CA PHE A 217 -17.97 6.79 -6.62
C PHE A 217 -17.12 7.94 -7.14
N SER A 218 -16.36 8.60 -6.26
CA SER A 218 -15.43 9.65 -6.68
C SER A 218 -14.15 9.60 -5.87
N PRO A 219 -12.98 9.76 -6.53
CA PRO A 219 -11.72 10.05 -5.84
C PRO A 219 -11.80 11.34 -5.00
N LEU A 220 -12.67 12.29 -5.37
CA LEU A 220 -12.93 13.53 -4.61
C LEU A 220 -13.97 13.35 -3.51
N GLY A 221 -14.56 12.16 -3.36
CA GLY A 221 -15.44 11.85 -2.24
C GLY A 221 -14.73 12.09 -0.91
N LYS A 222 -15.46 12.58 0.11
CA LYS A 222 -14.88 12.97 1.41
C LYS A 222 -13.92 11.92 1.96
N PHE A 223 -14.33 10.66 1.95
CA PHE A 223 -13.58 9.53 2.50
C PHE A 223 -12.49 8.97 1.57
N ASN A 224 -12.32 9.50 0.36
CA ASN A 224 -11.18 9.18 -0.52
C ASN A 224 -10.19 10.35 -0.53
N TYR A 225 -10.68 11.57 -0.74
CA TYR A 225 -9.84 12.76 -0.89
C TYR A 225 -9.08 13.12 0.39
N THR A 226 -9.70 12.91 1.55
CA THR A 226 -9.13 13.29 2.85
C THR A 226 -8.51 12.12 3.62
N THR A 227 -8.48 10.91 3.04
CA THR A 227 -8.03 9.66 3.67
C THR A 227 -6.75 9.80 4.47
N ILE A 228 -5.71 10.36 3.86
CA ILE A 228 -4.40 10.50 4.51
C ILE A 228 -4.41 11.59 5.58
N GLN A 229 -5.18 12.65 5.37
CA GLN A 229 -5.25 13.80 6.28
C GLN A 229 -5.94 13.48 7.60
N ILE A 230 -7.04 12.73 7.56
CA ILE A 230 -7.93 12.54 8.72
C ILE A 230 -8.07 11.08 9.17
N GLY A 231 -7.55 10.13 8.39
CA GLY A 231 -7.62 8.73 8.71
C GLY A 231 -6.63 8.32 9.81
N ARG A 232 -7.13 7.60 10.82
CA ARG A 232 -6.29 7.04 11.88
C ARG A 232 -5.43 5.91 11.32
N GLN A 233 -4.14 5.95 11.63
CA GLN A 233 -3.16 5.01 11.10
C GLN A 233 -2.93 3.86 12.08
N MET A 234 -2.67 2.66 11.57
CA MET A 234 -2.30 1.48 12.33
C MET A 234 -1.17 0.73 11.63
N THR A 235 -0.12 0.37 12.36
CA THR A 235 0.96 -0.46 11.83
C THR A 235 0.56 -1.94 11.89
N THR A 236 0.57 -2.66 10.77
CA THR A 236 0.17 -4.08 10.72
C THR A 236 1.34 -5.05 10.56
N ASP A 237 2.41 -4.62 9.90
CA ASP A 237 3.64 -5.40 9.70
C ASP A 237 4.86 -4.51 9.85
N ILE A 238 5.94 -5.07 10.39
CA ILE A 238 7.23 -4.40 10.56
C ILE A 238 8.35 -5.34 10.16
N ILE A 239 9.24 -4.86 9.31
CA ILE A 239 10.53 -5.49 9.02
C ILE A 239 11.62 -4.54 9.50
N THR A 240 12.43 -4.98 10.47
CA THR A 240 13.60 -4.22 10.91
C THR A 240 14.81 -4.71 10.14
N ILE A 241 15.59 -3.77 9.60
CA ILE A 241 16.89 -4.04 8.99
C ILE A 241 17.94 -3.50 9.95
N TYR A 242 18.90 -4.33 10.34
CA TYR A 242 19.95 -3.96 11.30
C TYR A 242 21.17 -3.38 10.57
N PRO A 243 22.05 -2.63 11.28
CA PRO A 243 23.28 -2.10 10.70
C PRO A 243 24.21 -3.15 10.07
N ASN A 244 24.14 -4.39 10.53
CA ASN A 244 24.90 -5.53 9.99
C ASN A 244 24.22 -6.22 8.79
N GLY A 245 23.02 -5.79 8.38
CA GLY A 245 22.27 -6.34 7.25
C GLY A 245 21.35 -7.51 7.61
N ASP A 246 21.32 -7.91 8.88
CA ASP A 246 20.32 -8.85 9.41
C ASP A 246 18.93 -8.23 9.38
N THR A 247 17.92 -9.09 9.41
CA THR A 247 16.52 -8.64 9.41
C THR A 247 15.69 -9.41 10.41
N THR A 248 14.87 -8.71 11.19
CA THR A 248 13.76 -9.32 11.92
C THR A 248 12.44 -8.98 11.23
N VAL A 249 11.49 -9.90 11.27
CA VAL A 249 10.16 -9.71 10.71
C VAL A 249 9.17 -9.91 11.84
N GLN A 250 8.41 -8.86 12.13
CA GLN A 250 7.29 -8.91 13.03
C GLN A 250 6.05 -8.75 12.16
N GLY A 251 5.18 -9.75 12.15
CA GLY A 251 3.91 -9.69 11.44
C GLY A 251 2.88 -10.53 12.17
N ILE A 252 1.62 -10.12 12.09
CA ILE A 252 0.48 -10.91 12.54
C ILE A 252 -0.11 -11.59 11.29
N PRO A 253 -0.70 -12.78 11.40
CA PRO A 253 -1.56 -13.32 10.35
C PRO A 253 -2.52 -12.25 9.83
N SER A 254 -2.62 -12.15 8.51
CA SER A 254 -3.28 -11.02 7.82
C SER A 254 -4.73 -10.76 8.26
N SER A 255 -5.45 -11.81 8.64
CA SER A 255 -6.86 -11.79 9.05
C SER A 255 -7.15 -11.20 10.44
N GLY A 256 -6.13 -10.91 11.26
CA GLY A 256 -6.35 -10.57 12.67
C GLY A 256 -6.69 -9.10 12.98
N ARG A 257 -6.35 -8.15 12.09
CA ARG A 257 -6.43 -6.71 12.40
C ARG A 257 -6.76 -5.80 11.21
N CYS A 258 -6.65 -6.29 9.98
CA CYS A 258 -6.90 -5.45 8.82
C CYS A 258 -8.38 -5.56 8.42
N THR A 259 -9.13 -4.48 8.59
CA THR A 259 -10.52 -4.37 8.12
C THR A 259 -10.62 -4.02 6.63
N LEU A 260 -9.51 -4.17 5.88
CA LEU A 260 -9.43 -4.02 4.41
C LEU A 260 -9.60 -5.35 3.68
N LEU A 261 -9.91 -6.41 4.45
CA LEU A 261 -10.07 -7.79 4.04
C LEU A 261 -11.53 -8.18 4.18
#